data_AF-A0A5E4B4J2-F1
#
_entry.id   AF-A0A5E4B4J2-F1
#
_cell.length_a   1.000
_cell.length_b   1.000
_cell.length_c   1.000
_cell.angle_alpha   90.00
_cell.angle_beta   90.00
_cell.angle_gamma   90.00
#
_symmetry.space_group_name_H-M   'P 1'
#
loop_
_entity.id
_entity.type
_entity.pdbx_description
1 polymer ?
#
loop_
_entity_poly.entity_id
_entity_poly.type
_entity_poly.pdbx_seq_one_letter_code
_entity_poly.pdbx_strand_id
1 'polypeptide(L)'
;MYLCCLSTSRSSTDKLAFDVGLQEDTTGEACWWTIHPASKQRSEGEKVRVGDDLILVSVSSERYLHLSYGNGSLHVDAAFQQTLWSVAPISSGSEAAQGYLIGGDVLRLLHGHMDECLTVPSGEHGEEQRRLVPEPSTQC
;
A
#
# COMPACT_ATOMS: atom_id res chain seq x y z
N MET A 1 -6.24 -4.76 -8.50
CA MET A 1 -6.15 -5.42 -7.18
C MET A 1 -6.84 -4.57 -6.14
N TYR A 2 -7.69 -5.17 -5.33
CA TYR A 2 -8.49 -4.55 -4.26
C TYR A 2 -8.17 -5.22 -2.93
N LEU A 3 -8.21 -4.46 -1.84
CA LEU A 3 -7.97 -4.97 -0.49
C LEU A 3 -9.23 -5.67 0.05
N CYS A 4 -9.15 -6.98 0.26
CA CYS A 4 -10.28 -7.83 0.62
C CYS A 4 -10.07 -8.54 1.96
N CYS A 5 -11.18 -8.76 2.68
CA CYS A 5 -11.27 -9.78 3.70
C CYS A 5 -11.41 -11.15 3.02
N LEU A 6 -10.44 -12.03 3.23
CA LEU A 6 -10.38 -13.36 2.60
C LEU A 6 -11.17 -14.38 3.42
N SER A 7 -11.54 -15.50 2.80
CA SER A 7 -12.19 -16.62 3.48
C SER A 7 -11.21 -17.53 4.22
N THR A 8 -9.90 -17.33 4.03
CA THR A 8 -8.86 -18.10 4.73
C THR A 8 -8.60 -17.53 6.11
N SER A 9 -8.15 -18.38 7.02
CA SER A 9 -7.68 -17.99 8.35
C SER A 9 -6.37 -18.72 8.62
N ARG A 10 -5.27 -17.97 8.66
CA ARG A 10 -3.93 -18.51 8.95
C ARG A 10 -3.40 -18.11 10.32
N SER A 11 -4.15 -17.31 11.08
CA SER A 11 -3.75 -16.90 12.42
C SER A 11 -3.81 -18.09 13.39
N SER A 12 -2.66 -18.45 13.96
CA SER A 12 -2.57 -19.50 14.98
C SER A 12 -2.98 -18.99 16.36
N THR A 13 -2.95 -17.68 16.57
CA THR A 13 -3.26 -17.01 17.84
C THR A 13 -4.72 -16.60 17.95
N ASP A 14 -5.36 -16.22 16.84
CA ASP A 14 -6.80 -15.91 16.78
C ASP A 14 -7.48 -16.72 15.67
N LYS A 15 -8.12 -17.83 16.06
CA LYS A 15 -8.83 -18.72 15.12
C LYS A 15 -10.10 -18.11 14.53
N LEU A 16 -10.55 -16.98 15.06
CA LEU A 16 -11.71 -16.26 14.55
C LEU A 16 -11.29 -15.17 13.57
N ALA A 17 -10.01 -14.81 13.51
CA ALA A 17 -9.51 -13.82 12.57
C ALA A 17 -9.52 -14.36 11.13
N PHE A 18 -9.85 -13.49 10.19
CA PHE A 18 -9.72 -13.77 8.76
C PHE A 18 -8.49 -13.10 8.18
N ASP A 19 -7.88 -13.72 7.18
CA ASP A 19 -6.76 -13.11 6.48
C ASP A 19 -7.24 -11.89 5.67
N VAL A 20 -6.38 -10.88 5.54
CA VAL A 20 -6.59 -9.74 4.66
C VAL A 20 -5.58 -9.83 3.51
N GLY A 21 -6.02 -9.55 2.28
CA GLY A 21 -5.15 -9.65 1.11
C GLY A 21 -5.70 -8.97 -0.13
N LEU A 22 -5.01 -9.16 -1.25
CA LEU A 22 -5.36 -8.51 -2.52
C LEU A 22 -6.05 -9.50 -3.47
N GLN A 23 -7.15 -9.08 -4.08
CA GLN A 23 -7.85 -9.84 -5.15
C GLN A 23 -8.15 -8.94 -6.35
N GLU A 24 -8.32 -9.53 -7.54
CA GLU A 24 -8.70 -8.79 -8.75
C GLU A 24 -10.21 -8.54 -8.82
N ASP A 25 -11.01 -9.43 -8.24
CA ASP A 25 -12.47 -9.36 -8.25
C ASP A 25 -13.00 -8.32 -7.27
N THR A 26 -13.96 -7.51 -7.73
CA THR A 26 -14.71 -6.54 -6.92
C THR A 26 -16.13 -7.01 -6.62
N THR A 27 -16.49 -8.21 -7.05
CA THR A 27 -17.86 -8.72 -6.93
C THR A 27 -18.16 -9.05 -5.47
N GLY A 28 -19.28 -8.54 -4.97
CA GLY A 28 -19.73 -8.76 -3.60
C GLY A 28 -19.11 -7.82 -2.58
N GLU A 29 -19.08 -8.27 -1.32
CA GLU A 29 -18.80 -7.41 -0.16
C GLU A 29 -17.38 -7.60 0.40
N ALA A 30 -16.61 -8.55 -0.12
CA ALA A 30 -15.31 -8.92 0.43
C ALA A 30 -14.27 -7.79 0.38
N CYS A 31 -14.36 -6.89 -0.60
CA CYS A 31 -13.47 -5.75 -0.77
C CYS A 31 -13.96 -4.46 -0.10
N TRP A 32 -15.10 -4.49 0.61
CA TRP A 32 -15.72 -3.30 1.19
C TRP A 32 -15.34 -3.13 2.66
N TRP A 33 -14.93 -1.91 2.99
CA TRP A 33 -14.57 -1.50 4.34
C TRP A 33 -15.32 -0.23 4.72
N THR A 34 -16.08 -0.25 5.81
CA THR A 34 -16.71 0.96 6.36
C THR A 34 -15.72 1.71 7.25
N ILE A 35 -15.80 3.04 7.22
CA ILE A 35 -14.97 3.92 8.03
C ILE A 35 -15.77 4.37 9.24
N HIS A 36 -15.23 4.13 10.43
CA HIS A 36 -15.79 4.58 11.70
C HIS A 36 -14.84 5.58 12.38
N PRO A 37 -15.38 6.62 13.06
CA PRO A 37 -14.55 7.54 13.82
C PRO A 37 -13.89 6.82 15.00
N ALA A 38 -12.59 7.03 15.18
CA ALA A 38 -11.83 6.46 16.30
C ALA A 38 -12.21 7.05 17.67
N SER A 39 -12.79 8.25 17.69
CA SER A 39 -13.09 8.97 18.93
C SER A 39 -14.44 9.68 18.88
N LYS A 40 -14.97 10.03 20.05
CA LYS A 40 -16.23 10.78 20.21
C LYS A 40 -16.15 12.26 19.79
N GLN A 41 -14.99 12.72 19.32
CA GLN A 41 -14.84 14.08 18.78
C GLN A 41 -15.35 14.20 17.33
N ARG A 42 -15.67 13.06 16.72
CA ARG A 42 -16.18 12.95 15.36
C ARG A 42 -17.49 12.17 15.37
N SER A 43 -18.35 12.51 14.41
CA SER A 43 -19.65 11.87 14.22
C SER A 43 -19.76 11.30 12.81
N GLU A 44 -20.64 10.32 12.64
CA GLU A 44 -21.02 9.81 11.32
C GLU A 44 -21.57 10.96 10.44
N GLY A 45 -21.20 10.96 9.17
CA GLY A 45 -21.55 12.01 8.22
C GLY A 45 -20.62 13.23 8.21
N GLU A 46 -19.70 13.35 9.17
CA GLU A 46 -18.67 14.38 9.12
C GLU A 46 -17.59 14.05 8.06
N LYS A 47 -16.99 15.11 7.49
CA LYS A 47 -15.85 14.94 6.58
C LYS A 47 -14.62 14.46 7.37
N VAL A 48 -14.01 13.38 6.90
CA VAL A 48 -12.69 12.93 7.37
C VAL A 48 -11.65 14.02 7.06
N ARG A 49 -10.79 14.34 8.03
CA ARG A 49 -9.70 15.31 7.89
C ARG A 49 -8.35 14.61 7.92
N VAL A 50 -7.34 15.27 7.35
CA VAL A 50 -5.94 14.82 7.45
C VAL A 50 -5.54 14.78 8.93
N GLY A 51 -4.89 13.69 9.33
CA GLY A 51 -4.49 13.44 10.71
C GLY A 51 -5.58 12.81 11.59
N ASP A 52 -6.77 12.52 11.03
CA ASP A 52 -7.75 11.70 11.74
C ASP A 52 -7.28 10.24 11.79
N ASP A 53 -7.47 9.63 12.96
CA ASP A 53 -7.42 8.18 13.12
C ASP A 53 -8.77 7.57 12.77
N LEU A 54 -8.72 6.47 12.03
CA LEU A 54 -9.88 5.75 11.54
C LEU A 54 -9.92 4.34 12.11
N ILE A 55 -11.13 3.79 12.19
CA ILE A 55 -11.39 2.37 12.38
C ILE A 55 -12.00 1.86 11.07
N LEU A 56 -11.44 0.76 10.53
CA LEU A 56 -11.94 0.11 9.32
C LEU A 56 -12.64 -1.19 9.70
N VAL A 57 -13.88 -1.38 9.22
CA VAL A 57 -14.68 -2.59 9.47
C VAL A 57 -15.02 -3.26 8.14
N SER A 58 -14.70 -4.54 8.01
CA SER A 58 -15.06 -5.33 6.83
C SER A 58 -16.57 -5.51 6.78
N VAL A 59 -17.17 -5.25 5.62
CA VAL A 59 -18.61 -5.48 5.41
C VAL A 59 -18.93 -6.98 5.41
N SER A 60 -18.10 -7.81 4.77
CA SER A 60 -18.38 -9.24 4.61
C SER A 60 -18.24 -10.07 5.89
N SER A 61 -17.51 -9.56 6.89
CA SER A 61 -17.18 -10.32 8.11
C SER A 61 -17.47 -9.59 9.41
N GLU A 62 -17.87 -8.32 9.35
CA GLU A 62 -18.16 -7.45 10.50
C GLU A 62 -16.99 -7.36 11.50
N ARG A 63 -15.76 -7.45 10.98
CA ARG A 63 -14.52 -7.45 11.77
C ARG A 63 -13.66 -6.24 11.44
N TYR A 64 -12.89 -5.81 12.42
CA TYR A 64 -11.99 -4.68 12.30
C TYR A 64 -10.70 -5.08 11.57
N LEU A 65 -10.18 -4.18 10.74
CA LEU A 65 -8.80 -4.29 10.26
C LEU A 65 -7.86 -4.12 11.47
N HIS A 66 -7.20 -5.21 11.85
CA HIS A 66 -6.46 -5.29 13.10
C HIS A 66 -4.97 -5.56 12.84
N LEU A 67 -4.12 -4.88 13.63
CA LEU A 67 -2.71 -5.21 13.73
C LEU A 67 -2.51 -6.24 14.85
N SER A 68 -2.39 -7.50 14.46
CA SER A 68 -2.20 -8.64 15.34
C SER A 68 -0.72 -8.90 15.61
N TYR A 69 -0.41 -9.34 16.85
CA TYR A 69 0.89 -9.88 17.21
C TYR A 69 0.76 -11.38 17.46
N GLY A 70 1.42 -12.19 16.62
CA GLY A 70 1.37 -13.64 16.71
C GLY A 70 2.67 -14.28 16.22
N ASN A 71 3.05 -15.40 16.84
CA ASN A 71 4.26 -16.15 16.53
C ASN A 71 5.54 -15.30 16.49
N GLY A 72 5.64 -14.28 17.35
CA GLY A 72 6.81 -13.40 17.44
C GLY A 72 6.89 -12.32 16.34
N SER A 73 5.82 -12.11 15.57
CA SER A 73 5.77 -11.13 14.49
C SER A 73 4.44 -10.37 14.44
N LEU A 74 4.48 -9.17 13.85
CA LEU A 74 3.28 -8.39 13.56
C LEU A 74 2.72 -8.79 12.20
N HIS A 75 1.39 -8.92 12.12
CA HIS A 75 0.66 -9.15 10.88
C HIS A 75 -0.68 -8.40 10.91
N VAL A 76 -1.31 -8.27 9.75
CA VAL A 76 -2.61 -7.61 9.62
C VAL A 76 -3.66 -8.65 9.26
N ASP A 77 -4.75 -8.67 10.01
CA ASP A 77 -5.90 -9.55 9.84
C ASP A 77 -7.23 -8.79 10.05
N ALA A 78 -8.35 -9.49 9.87
CA ALA A 78 -9.67 -8.99 10.24
C ALA A 78 -10.13 -9.70 11.53
N ALA A 79 -10.16 -8.97 12.65
CA ALA A 79 -10.42 -9.51 13.99
C ALA A 79 -11.44 -8.67 14.79
N PHE A 80 -11.78 -9.08 16.00
CA PHE A 80 -12.73 -8.33 16.85
C PHE A 80 -12.07 -7.19 17.63
N GLN A 81 -10.74 -7.14 17.68
CA GLN A 81 -10.00 -6.06 18.29
C GLN A 81 -9.85 -4.88 17.33
N GLN A 82 -10.08 -3.67 17.84
CA GLN A 82 -9.90 -2.45 17.06
C GLN A 82 -8.42 -2.04 17.00
N THR A 83 -7.99 -1.56 15.84
CA THR A 83 -6.73 -0.84 15.66
C THR A 83 -7.04 0.53 15.05
N LEU A 84 -6.36 1.56 15.55
CA LEU A 84 -6.45 2.91 15.02
C LEU A 84 -5.51 3.05 13.82
N TRP A 85 -6.03 3.54 12.71
CA TRP A 85 -5.28 3.74 11.47
C TRP A 85 -5.25 5.21 11.10
N SER A 86 -4.08 5.84 11.15
CA SER A 86 -3.89 7.22 10.72
C SER A 86 -3.81 7.30 9.20
N VAL A 87 -4.45 8.32 8.61
CA VAL A 87 -4.41 8.55 7.16
C VAL A 87 -3.59 9.80 6.82
N ALA A 88 -2.64 9.63 5.90
CA ALA A 88 -1.84 10.70 5.32
C ALA A 88 -2.02 10.74 3.79
N PRO A 89 -2.38 11.90 3.21
CA PRO A 89 -2.49 12.03 1.76
C PRO A 89 -1.09 12.00 1.11
N ILE A 90 -0.98 11.31 -0.03
CA ILE A 90 0.28 11.22 -0.81
C ILE A 90 0.26 12.12 -2.05
N SER A 91 -0.87 12.13 -2.76
CA SER A 91 -1.08 13.01 -3.92
C SER A 91 -2.56 13.38 -4.03
N SER A 92 -2.85 14.48 -4.73
CA SER A 92 -4.22 14.89 -5.06
C SER A 92 -4.52 14.75 -6.56
N GLY A 93 -5.78 14.53 -6.91
CA GLY A 93 -6.20 14.45 -8.32
C GLY A 93 -6.03 15.77 -9.09
N SER A 94 -5.95 16.91 -8.39
CA SER A 94 -5.72 18.22 -9.01
C SER A 94 -4.26 18.49 -9.36
N GLU A 95 -3.32 17.75 -8.80
CA GLU A 95 -1.87 17.92 -9.04
C GLU A 95 -1.37 17.15 -10.27
N ALA A 96 -2.24 16.40 -10.94
CA ALA A 96 -1.91 15.67 -12.17
C ALA A 96 -1.86 16.63 -13.38
N ALA A 97 -0.79 17.42 -13.47
CA ALA A 97 -0.51 18.22 -14.65
C ALA A 97 0.25 17.38 -15.69
N GLN A 98 -0.31 17.27 -16.90
CA GLN A 98 0.31 16.52 -17.99
C GLN A 98 1.71 17.06 -18.29
N GLY A 99 2.72 16.18 -18.28
CA GLY A 99 4.11 16.53 -18.60
C GLY A 99 4.94 17.01 -17.40
N TYR A 100 4.39 17.02 -16.18
CA TYR A 100 5.13 17.30 -14.95
C TYR A 100 5.49 16.01 -14.22
N LEU A 101 6.67 15.96 -13.62
CA LEU A 101 7.11 14.85 -12.78
C LEU A 101 6.50 14.97 -11.38
N ILE A 102 6.05 13.85 -10.84
CA ILE A 102 5.61 13.74 -9.45
C ILE A 102 6.47 12.75 -8.66
N GLY A 103 6.46 12.88 -7.33
CA GLY A 103 7.16 11.93 -6.47
C GLY A 103 6.62 10.50 -6.67
N GLY A 104 7.53 9.53 -6.83
CA GLY A 104 7.19 8.14 -7.10
C GLY A 104 7.28 7.73 -8.58
N ASP A 105 7.43 8.68 -9.51
CA ASP A 105 7.65 8.38 -10.91
C ASP A 105 8.98 7.65 -11.13
N VAL A 106 8.96 6.65 -12.00
CA VAL A 106 10.17 5.95 -12.47
C VAL A 106 10.53 6.51 -13.84
N LEU A 107 11.72 7.10 -13.95
CA LEU A 107 12.18 7.79 -15.15
C LEU A 107 13.54 7.29 -15.61
N ARG A 108 13.82 7.48 -16.91
CA ARG A 108 15.13 7.28 -17.50
C ARG A 108 15.87 8.61 -17.52
N LEU A 109 17.11 8.62 -17.03
CA LEU A 109 17.99 9.80 -17.10
C LEU A 109 18.76 9.76 -18.43
N LEU A 110 18.48 10.72 -19.31
CA LEU A 110 19.11 10.84 -20.63
C LEU A 110 20.26 11.85 -20.60
N HIS A 111 21.37 11.52 -21.25
CA HIS A 111 22.51 12.41 -21.40
C HIS A 111 22.35 13.28 -22.66
N GLY A 112 21.69 14.43 -22.48
CA GLY A 112 21.64 15.53 -23.45
C GLY A 112 21.41 15.10 -24.91
N HIS A 113 22.28 15.57 -25.81
CA HIS A 113 22.18 15.33 -27.25
C HIS A 113 22.70 13.96 -27.71
N MET A 114 23.18 13.11 -26.81
CA MET A 114 23.99 11.94 -27.17
C MET A 114 23.21 10.62 -27.30
N ASP A 115 21.88 10.61 -27.10
CA ASP A 115 21.06 9.39 -27.08
C ASP A 115 21.61 8.29 -26.12
N GLU A 116 22.30 8.75 -25.07
CA GLU A 116 22.84 7.91 -24.01
C GLU A 116 21.96 8.02 -22.75
N CYS A 117 21.95 6.99 -21.91
CA CYS A 117 21.23 7.02 -20.65
C CYS A 117 22.03 6.44 -19.49
N LEU A 118 21.68 6.85 -18.27
CA LEU A 118 22.22 6.23 -17.06
C LEU A 118 21.83 4.74 -17.03
N THR A 119 22.82 3.87 -16.90
CA THR A 119 22.65 2.41 -16.83
C THR A 119 23.44 1.83 -15.67
N VAL A 120 23.18 0.56 -15.36
CA VAL A 120 23.99 -0.26 -14.45
C VAL A 120 24.50 -1.49 -15.22
N PRO A 121 25.64 -2.09 -14.82
CA PRO A 121 26.17 -3.28 -15.49
C PRO A 121 25.16 -4.43 -15.55
N SER A 122 25.25 -5.24 -16.62
CA SER A 122 24.37 -6.40 -16.84
C SER A 122 24.46 -7.39 -15.67
N GLY A 123 23.43 -8.24 -15.52
CA GLY A 123 23.39 -9.27 -14.48
C GLY A 123 24.41 -10.39 -14.61
N GLU A 124 25.18 -10.40 -15.69
CA GLU A 124 26.24 -11.36 -15.94
C GLU A 124 27.49 -11.04 -15.10
N HIS A 125 27.62 -9.79 -14.66
CA HIS A 125 28.68 -9.35 -13.76
C HIS A 125 28.10 -9.34 -12.34
N GLY A 126 28.77 -10.02 -11.39
CA GLY A 126 28.26 -10.27 -10.04
C GLY A 126 27.80 -9.02 -9.26
N GLU A 127 27.11 -9.22 -8.13
CA GLU A 127 26.42 -8.15 -7.38
C GLU A 127 27.30 -6.96 -6.97
N GLU A 128 28.61 -7.15 -6.80
CA GLU A 128 29.54 -6.06 -6.51
C GLU A 128 29.72 -5.11 -7.69
N GLN A 129 29.77 -5.64 -8.92
CA GLN A 129 29.95 -4.82 -10.13
C GLN A 129 28.71 -3.96 -10.39
N ARG A 130 27.51 -4.43 -10.01
CA ARG A 130 26.24 -3.70 -10.15
C ARG A 130 26.12 -2.45 -9.29
N ARG A 131 27.02 -2.25 -8.32
CA ARG A 131 27.06 -1.03 -7.49
C ARG A 131 27.84 0.09 -8.18
N LEU A 132 28.58 -0.23 -9.25
CA LEU A 132 29.31 0.76 -10.04
C LEU A 132 28.36 1.47 -10.99
N VAL A 133 28.55 2.78 -11.14
CA VAL A 133 27.91 3.57 -12.18
C VAL A 133 28.90 3.65 -13.35
N PRO A 134 28.67 2.91 -14.46
CA PRO A 134 29.51 3.01 -15.65
C PRO A 134 29.29 4.36 -16.34
N GLU A 135 30.24 4.74 -17.21
CA GLU A 135 30.07 5.88 -18.11
C GLU A 135 28.77 5.72 -18.93
N PRO A 136 28.09 6.83 -19.28
CA PRO A 136 26.93 6.79 -20.15
C PRO A 136 27.26 5.99 -21.42
N SER A 137 26.41 5.02 -21.75
CA SER A 137 26.57 4.20 -22.94
C SER A 137 25.41 4.44 -23.88
N THR A 138 25.71 4.42 -25.18
CA THR A 138 24.71 4.50 -26.23
C THR A 138 23.83 3.26 -26.12
N GLN A 139 22.52 3.48 -26.09
CA GLN A 139 21.55 2.40 -25.94
C GLN A 139 21.75 1.33 -27.03
N CYS A 140 21.89 0.06 -26.65
CA CYS A 140 21.70 -1.08 -27.56
C CYS A 140 20.20 -1.34 -27.74
#